data_AF-A0A378MS27-F1
#
_entry.id   AF-A0A378MS27-F1
#
_cell.length_a   1.000
_cell.length_b   1.000
_cell.length_c   1.000
_cell.angle_alpha   90.00
_cell.angle_beta   90.00
_cell.angle_gamma   90.00
#
_symmetry.space_group_name_H-M   'P 1'
#
loop_
_entity.id
_entity.type
_entity.pdbx_description
1 polymer ?
#
loop_
_entity_poly.entity_id
_entity_poly.type
_entity_poly.pdbx_seq_one_letter_code
_entity_poly.pdbx_strand_id
1 'polypeptide(L)'
;MEYDKDEFDNVTIPFEVVKIKLEQNINSLGAWRIYRNLSQQEVAEKTGLSQSAISQAERKGNRPQKRTREKLAKIYGCTPEQLAV
;
A
#
# COMPACT_ATOMS: atom_id res chain seq x y z
N MET A 1 25.69 14.53 4.46
CA MET A 1 24.64 13.53 4.73
C MET A 1 24.55 12.69 3.48
N GLU A 2 25.03 11.46 3.53
CA GLU A 2 24.96 10.53 2.41
C GLU A 2 23.51 10.06 2.31
N TYR A 3 22.87 10.33 1.18
CA TYR A 3 21.49 9.92 0.93
C TYR A 3 21.56 8.46 0.47
N ASP A 4 21.28 7.53 1.39
CA ASP A 4 21.18 6.10 1.08
C ASP A 4 20.00 5.91 0.14
N LYS A 5 20.30 5.72 -1.15
CA LYS A 5 19.25 5.46 -2.13
C LYS A 5 18.61 4.11 -1.85
N ASP A 6 17.34 4.09 -1.47
CA ASP A 6 16.56 2.85 -1.39
C ASP A 6 16.13 2.44 -2.82
N GLU A 7 15.85 1.15 -3.02
CA GLU A 7 15.45 0.57 -4.31
C GLU A 7 14.17 1.20 -4.90
N PHE A 8 13.47 2.02 -4.10
CA PHE A 8 12.22 2.68 -4.46
C PHE A 8 12.31 4.20 -4.68
N ASP A 9 13.49 4.80 -4.65
CA ASP A 9 13.64 6.27 -4.85
C ASP A 9 13.13 6.78 -6.19
N ASN A 10 13.15 5.94 -7.22
CA ASN A 10 12.64 6.29 -8.56
C ASN A 10 11.14 6.02 -8.72
N VAL A 11 10.46 5.55 -7.67
CA VAL A 11 9.05 5.20 -7.70
C VAL A 11 8.21 6.44 -7.42
N THR A 12 7.55 6.95 -8.44
CA THR A 12 6.62 8.07 -8.28
C THR A 12 5.27 7.59 -7.75
N ILE A 13 4.76 8.21 -6.69
CA ILE A 13 3.39 8.00 -6.18
C ILE A 13 2.62 9.32 -6.18
N PRO A 14 1.28 9.31 -6.37
CA PRO A 14 0.47 10.53 -6.34
C PRO A 14 0.59 11.27 -5.00
N PHE A 15 0.58 12.60 -5.04
CA PHE A 15 0.63 13.44 -3.83
C PHE A 15 -0.49 13.10 -2.83
N GLU A 16 -1.70 12.83 -3.34
CA GLU A 16 -2.83 12.43 -2.49
C GLU A 16 -2.56 11.13 -1.71
N VAL A 17 -1.86 10.17 -2.30
CA VAL A 17 -1.49 8.92 -1.60
C VAL A 17 -0.50 9.22 -0.47
N VAL A 18 0.47 10.12 -0.69
CA VAL A 18 1.41 10.56 0.35
C VAL A 18 0.67 11.25 1.49
N LYS A 19 -0.25 12.16 1.15
CA LYS A 19 -1.07 12.89 2.12
C LYS A 19 -1.88 11.93 3.00
N ILE A 20 -2.59 10.98 2.39
CA ILE A 20 -3.35 9.96 3.12
C ILE A 20 -2.45 9.13 4.04
N LYS A 21 -1.27 8.71 3.56
CA LYS A 21 -0.30 7.93 4.34
C LYS A 21 0.09 8.66 5.64
N LEU A 22 0.33 9.97 5.55
CA LEU A 22 0.69 10.82 6.68
C LEU A 22 -0.51 11.07 7.62
N GLU A 23 -1.66 11.46 7.08
CA GLU A 23 -2.85 11.81 7.87
C GLU A 23 -3.43 10.61 8.62
N GLN A 24 -3.43 9.44 8.00
CA GLN A 24 -4.01 8.21 8.57
C GLN A 24 -2.97 7.35 9.31
N ASN A 25 -1.68 7.73 9.28
CA ASN A 25 -0.57 7.00 9.88
C ASN A 25 -0.53 5.50 9.49
N ILE A 26 -0.80 5.21 8.22
CA ILE A 26 -0.80 3.88 7.60
C ILE A 26 0.37 3.73 6.62
N ASN A 27 0.61 2.53 6.11
CA ASN A 27 1.58 2.33 5.02
C ASN A 27 0.97 2.61 3.63
N SER A 28 1.79 2.45 2.59
CA SER A 28 1.36 2.71 1.22
C SER A 28 0.21 1.81 0.76
N LEU A 29 0.08 0.57 1.25
CA LEU A 29 -1.08 -0.27 0.93
C LEU A 29 -2.40 0.39 1.35
N GLY A 30 -2.47 0.85 2.60
CA GLY A 30 -3.68 1.44 3.13
C GLY A 30 -3.99 2.77 2.46
N ALA A 31 -2.96 3.56 2.15
CA ALA A 31 -3.13 4.82 1.44
C ALA A 31 -3.69 4.61 0.01
N TRP A 32 -3.16 3.64 -0.74
CA TRP A 32 -3.68 3.29 -2.06
C TRP A 32 -5.10 2.75 -2.00
N ARG A 33 -5.45 1.95 -0.98
CA ARG A 33 -6.82 1.47 -0.77
C ARG A 33 -7.80 2.63 -0.62
N ILE A 34 -7.50 3.58 0.26
CA ILE A 34 -8.34 4.76 0.53
C ILE A 34 -8.41 5.64 -0.72
N TYR A 35 -7.28 5.85 -1.41
CA TYR A 35 -7.24 6.60 -2.67
C TYR A 35 -8.15 6.01 -3.76
N ARG A 36 -8.39 4.69 -3.74
CA ARG A 36 -9.33 4.00 -4.62
C ARG A 36 -10.76 3.89 -4.06
N ASN A 37 -11.04 4.51 -2.91
CA ASN A 37 -12.32 4.45 -2.20
C ASN A 37 -12.79 3.02 -1.90
N LEU A 38 -11.84 2.12 -1.60
CA LEU A 38 -12.15 0.73 -1.25
C LEU A 38 -12.16 0.56 0.28
N SER A 39 -13.08 -0.23 0.81
CA SER A 39 -13.04 -0.71 2.18
C SER A 39 -12.06 -1.88 2.34
N GLN A 40 -11.62 -2.14 3.58
CA GLN A 40 -10.77 -3.30 3.87
C GLN A 40 -11.49 -4.63 3.57
N GLN A 41 -12.82 -4.65 3.70
CA GLN A 41 -13.64 -5.81 3.39
C GLN A 41 -13.70 -6.09 1.89
N GLU A 42 -13.91 -5.07 1.05
CA GLU A 42 -13.91 -5.25 -0.42
C GLU A 42 -12.56 -5.77 -0.92
N VAL A 43 -11.45 -5.29 -0.33
CA VAL A 43 -10.11 -5.80 -0.67
C VAL A 43 -9.92 -7.23 -0.19
N ALA A 44 -10.38 -7.56 1.01
CA ALA A 44 -10.36 -8.91 1.55
C ALA A 44 -11.09 -9.90 0.62
N GLU A 45 -12.31 -9.55 0.20
CA GLU A 45 -13.11 -10.33 -0.75
C GLU A 45 -12.40 -10.52 -2.10
N LYS A 46 -11.80 -9.45 -2.66
CA LYS A 46 -11.06 -9.51 -3.94
C LYS A 46 -9.74 -10.27 -3.85
N THR A 47 -9.11 -10.33 -2.67
CA THR A 47 -7.82 -11.02 -2.46
C THR A 47 -7.95 -12.44 -1.94
N GLY A 48 -9.12 -12.81 -1.43
CA GLY A 48 -9.35 -14.06 -0.69
C GLY A 48 -8.70 -14.06 0.70
N LEU A 49 -8.43 -12.88 1.26
CA LEU A 49 -7.88 -12.72 2.62
C LEU A 49 -8.99 -12.30 3.59
N SER A 50 -8.73 -12.32 4.89
CA SER A 50 -9.64 -11.74 5.87
C SER A 50 -9.48 -10.22 5.95
N GLN A 51 -10.54 -9.50 6.32
CA GLN A 51 -10.48 -8.05 6.59
C GLN A 51 -9.44 -7.72 7.68
N SER A 52 -9.32 -8.59 8.69
CA SER A 52 -8.28 -8.46 9.73
C SER A 52 -6.86 -8.57 9.15
N ALA A 53 -6.62 -9.49 8.21
CA ALA A 53 -5.33 -9.63 7.54
C ALA A 53 -4.98 -8.38 6.71
N ILE A 54 -5.96 -7.78 6.03
CA ILE A 54 -5.78 -6.49 5.34
C ILE A 54 -5.44 -5.39 6.35
N SER A 55 -6.19 -5.27 7.45
CA SER A 55 -5.91 -4.30 8.51
C SER A 55 -4.49 -4.44 9.09
N GLN A 56 -4.02 -5.67 9.33
CA GLN A 56 -2.65 -5.93 9.77
C GLN A 56 -1.62 -5.53 8.71
N ALA A 57 -1.88 -5.84 7.45
CA ALA A 57 -0.99 -5.53 6.34
C ALA A 57 -0.85 -4.02 6.11
N GLU A 58 -1.87 -3.22 6.45
CA GLU A 58 -1.88 -1.76 6.27
C GLU A 58 -1.17 -0.98 7.38
N ARG A 59 -0.75 -1.65 8.46
CA ARG A 59 -0.06 -1.01 9.58
C ARG A 59 1.28 -0.41 9.15
N LYS A 60 1.60 0.77 9.68
CA LYS A 60 2.90 1.41 9.49
C LYS A 60 4.04 0.48 9.89
N GLY A 61 5.10 0.47 9.09
CA GLY A 61 6.26 -0.41 9.28
C GLY A 61 6.06 -1.85 8.78
N ASN A 62 4.84 -2.26 8.43
CA ASN A 62 4.62 -3.57 7.82
C ASN A 62 4.96 -3.50 6.32
N ARG A 63 5.80 -4.44 5.87
CA ARG A 63 6.19 -4.63 4.46
C ARG A 63 5.66 -5.99 3.98
N PRO A 64 4.53 -6.02 3.25
CA PRO A 64 3.96 -7.26 2.77
C PRO A 64 4.88 -7.97 1.77
N GLN A 65 4.78 -9.31 1.75
CA GLN A 65 5.48 -10.13 0.77
C GLN A 65 5.18 -9.69 -0.66
N LYS A 66 6.16 -9.86 -1.56
CA LYS A 66 6.06 -9.47 -2.98
C LYS A 66 4.78 -9.98 -3.65
N ARG A 67 4.44 -11.26 -3.42
CA ARG A 67 3.21 -11.88 -3.96
C ARG A 67 1.92 -11.18 -3.51
N THR A 68 1.87 -10.70 -2.26
CA THR A 68 0.70 -9.97 -1.74
C THR A 68 0.63 -8.57 -2.36
N ARG A 69 1.77 -7.88 -2.49
CA ARG A 69 1.85 -6.59 -3.18
C ARG A 69 1.40 -6.70 -4.62
N GLU A 70 1.81 -7.73 -5.36
CA GLU A 70 1.36 -7.95 -6.74
C GLU A 70 -0.15 -8.14 -6.88
N LYS A 71 -0.79 -8.87 -5.96
CA LYS A 71 -2.25 -9.02 -5.95
C LYS A 71 -2.96 -7.69 -5.66
N LEU A 72 -2.48 -6.96 -4.66
CA LEU A 72 -3.07 -5.69 -4.24
C LEU A 72 -2.85 -4.60 -5.29
N ALA A 73 -1.68 -4.55 -5.92
CA ALA A 73 -1.34 -3.63 -7.00
C ALA A 73 -2.34 -3.72 -8.17
N LYS A 74 -2.74 -4.95 -8.54
CA LYS A 74 -3.77 -5.18 -9.56
C LYS A 74 -5.14 -4.62 -9.15
N ILE A 75 -5.52 -4.79 -7.88
CA ILE A 75 -6.80 -4.28 -7.36
C ILE A 75 -6.79 -2.74 -7.30
N TYR A 76 -5.66 -2.17 -6.90
CA TYR A 76 -5.48 -0.73 -6.73
C TYR A 76 -5.08 -0.01 -8.03
N GLY A 77 -4.85 -0.72 -9.14
CA GLY A 77 -4.39 -0.12 -10.39
C GLY A 77 -3.09 0.68 -10.24
N CYS A 78 -2.12 0.12 -9.53
CA CYS A 78 -0.78 0.69 -9.31
C CYS A 78 0.28 -0.40 -9.52
N THR A 79 1.56 -0.07 -9.40
CA THR A 79 2.65 -1.07 -9.47
C THR A 79 2.99 -1.62 -8.08
N PRO A 80 3.52 -2.85 -7.96
CA PRO A 80 3.93 -3.42 -6.67
C PRO A 80 5.00 -2.59 -5.93
N GLU A 81 5.82 -1.86 -6.68
CA GLU A 81 6.87 -0.97 -6.17
C GLU A 81 6.25 0.26 -5.48
N GLN A 82 5.16 0.81 -6.03
CA GLN A 82 4.41 1.91 -5.42
C GLN A 82 3.77 1.53 -4.07
N LEU A 83 3.63 0.24 -3.80
CA LEU A 83 3.12 -0.30 -2.53
C LEU A 83 4.24 -0.57 -1.50
N ALA A 84 5.50 -0.41 -1.89
CA ALA A 84 6.68 -0.69 -1.09
C ALA A 84 7.30 0.56 -0.43
N VAL A 85 7.02 1.74 -1.01
CA VAL A 85 7.48 3.07 -0.57
C VAL A 85 6.97 3.43 0.82
#